data_AF-U3I7Q4-F1
#
_entry.id   AF-U3I7Q4-F1
#
_cell.length_a   1.000
_cell.length_b   1.000
_cell.length_c   1.000
_cell.angle_alpha   90.00
_cell.angle_beta   90.00
_cell.angle_gamma   90.00
#
_symmetry.space_group_name_H-M   'P 1'
#
loop_
_entity.id
_entity.type
_entity.pdbx_description
1 polymer ?
#
loop_
_entity_poly.entity_id
_entity_poly.type
_entity_poly.pdbx_seq_one_letter_code
_entity_poly.pdbx_strand_id
1 'polypeptide(L)'
;METILLEAMSRHMQDKEVIQDSQHADRREGIGVCGWILVSISFLLVVITFPFSIWACIKVVREYERAVVFRLGRILPKKSKGPGLILILPCTDTFIRVDLRTVTCTIPPQEILTKDAVTTQVDGVVYYRIHSAVSAVANVTDVHAATFLLAQTTLRNVLGTKSLAQLLAGREEIAHGIQDILDSATEQWGIKVARVEIKDIRIPVAMQRTMAAEAEATTSHTFVLGVVAAEGERNASKALKQASMVLADSTAGLQLRYLQTLTTLAAENNSTIVFPLPVNMLQNLGTKQFHLRFISR
;
A
#
# COMPACT_ATOMS: atom_id res chain seq x y z
N MET A 1 11.13 14.37 -27.65
CA MET A 1 10.60 14.02 -26.32
C MET A 1 11.67 14.18 -25.24
N GLU A 2 12.92 13.76 -25.50
CA GLU A 2 14.06 14.00 -24.59
C GLU A 2 14.37 15.48 -24.31
N THR A 3 14.24 16.37 -25.30
CA THR A 3 14.50 17.81 -25.13
C THR A 3 13.56 18.50 -24.15
N ILE A 4 12.28 18.10 -24.12
CA ILE A 4 11.28 18.66 -23.19
C ILE A 4 11.50 18.14 -21.77
N LEU A 5 11.94 16.88 -21.62
CA LEU A 5 12.30 16.28 -20.33
C LEU A 5 13.57 16.93 -19.74
N LEU A 6 14.58 17.18 -20.58
CA LEU A 6 15.80 17.90 -20.17
C LEU A 6 15.50 19.34 -19.75
N GLU A 7 14.58 20.03 -20.43
CA GLU A 7 14.22 21.39 -20.08
C GLU A 7 13.36 21.47 -18.80
N ALA A 8 12.48 20.49 -18.57
CA ALA A 8 11.72 20.39 -17.32
C ALA A 8 12.61 20.03 -16.12
N MET A 9 13.57 19.11 -16.28
CA MET A 9 14.56 18.79 -15.24
C MET A 9 15.51 19.95 -14.97
N SER A 10 15.90 20.70 -16.00
CA SER A 10 16.71 21.92 -15.87
C SER A 10 15.98 22.99 -15.05
N ARG A 11 14.70 23.27 -15.35
CA ARG A 11 13.88 24.22 -14.57
C ARG A 11 13.69 23.79 -13.11
N HIS A 12 13.46 22.50 -12.85
CA HIS A 12 13.36 21.99 -11.47
C HIS A 12 14.69 22.09 -10.70
N MET A 13 15.84 21.94 -11.36
CA MET A 13 17.14 22.20 -10.73
C MET A 13 17.37 23.69 -10.48
N GLN A 14 16.99 24.55 -11.44
CA GLN A 14 17.08 26.00 -11.30
C GLN A 14 16.22 26.53 -10.14
N ASP A 15 14.99 26.02 -9.99
CA ASP A 15 14.10 26.40 -8.88
C ASP A 15 14.65 25.95 -7.53
N LYS A 16 15.27 24.77 -7.46
CA LYS A 16 15.96 24.31 -6.24
C LYS A 16 17.18 25.17 -5.90
N GLU A 17 17.98 25.59 -6.87
CA GLU A 17 19.13 26.49 -6.64
C GLU A 17 18.69 27.89 -6.20
N VAL A 18 17.64 28.46 -6.80
CA VAL A 18 17.11 29.79 -6.42
C VAL A 18 16.52 29.80 -4.99
N ILE A 19 15.85 28.71 -4.59
CA ILE A 19 15.35 28.56 -3.20
C ILE A 19 16.54 28.38 -2.22
N GLN A 20 17.61 27.69 -2.63
CA GLN A 20 18.79 27.51 -1.80
C GLN A 20 19.58 28.83 -1.62
N ASP A 21 19.75 29.61 -2.69
CA ASP A 21 20.48 30.88 -2.68
C ASP A 21 19.75 31.98 -1.89
N SER A 22 18.41 32.02 -1.97
CA SER A 22 17.60 32.94 -1.14
C SER A 22 17.70 32.64 0.36
N GLN A 23 17.84 31.36 0.76
CA GLN A 23 18.10 30.99 2.16
C GLN A 23 19.52 31.33 2.65
N HIS A 24 20.50 31.41 1.74
CA HIS A 24 21.87 31.78 2.08
C HIS A 24 22.10 33.29 2.20
N ALA A 25 21.30 34.12 1.50
CA ALA A 25 21.40 35.58 1.53
C ALA A 25 20.90 36.21 2.85
N ASP A 26 19.86 35.66 3.48
CA ASP A 26 19.27 36.20 4.72
C ASP A 26 20.15 35.93 5.98
N ARG A 27 21.21 35.13 5.84
CA ARG A 27 22.12 34.79 6.96
C ARG A 27 23.09 35.90 7.37
N ARG A 28 23.08 37.05 6.68
CA ARG A 28 24.09 38.13 6.87
C ARG A 28 23.56 39.43 7.46
N GLU A 29 22.28 39.55 7.79
CA GLU A 29 21.83 40.69 8.58
C GLU A 29 21.96 40.38 10.07
N GLY A 30 23.13 40.76 10.62
CA GLY A 30 23.33 40.81 12.05
C GLY A 30 22.22 41.62 12.74
N ILE A 31 21.97 41.31 14.01
CA ILE A 31 21.08 42.08 14.87
C ILE A 31 21.49 43.55 14.77
N GLY A 32 20.61 44.43 14.28
CA GLY A 32 20.90 45.86 14.19
C GLY A 32 21.27 46.44 15.56
N VAL A 33 21.96 47.58 15.59
CA VAL A 33 22.41 48.23 16.83
C VAL A 33 21.27 48.41 17.84
N CYS A 34 20.06 48.73 17.34
CA CYS A 34 18.83 48.81 18.14
C CYS A 34 18.46 47.47 18.81
N GLY A 35 18.57 46.36 18.08
CA GLY A 35 18.29 45.03 18.64
C GLY A 35 19.30 44.62 19.72
N TRP A 36 20.58 45.00 19.59
CA TRP A 36 21.59 44.80 20.64
C TRP A 36 21.30 45.62 21.89
N ILE A 37 20.83 46.87 21.75
CA ILE A 37 20.41 47.71 22.87
C ILE A 37 19.22 47.08 23.61
N LEU A 38 18.21 46.59 22.87
CA LEU A 38 17.02 45.95 23.44
C LEU A 38 17.37 44.65 24.19
N VAL A 39 18.26 43.83 23.62
CA VAL A 39 18.78 42.63 24.28
C VAL A 39 19.58 42.99 25.54
N SER A 40 20.37 44.06 25.50
CA SER A 40 21.17 44.51 26.65
C SER A 40 20.29 45.07 27.77
N ILE A 41 19.24 45.83 27.45
CA ILE A 41 18.24 46.30 28.41
C ILE A 41 17.48 45.13 29.04
N SER A 42 17.04 44.17 28.23
CA SER A 42 16.37 42.97 28.72
C SER A 42 17.27 42.17 29.67
N PHE A 43 18.55 42.01 29.32
CA PHE A 43 19.53 41.35 30.17
C PHE A 43 19.77 42.10 31.49
N LEU A 44 19.90 43.44 31.45
CA LEU A 44 20.03 44.27 32.66
C LEU A 44 18.83 44.10 33.59
N LEU A 45 17.61 44.09 33.04
CA LEU A 45 16.37 43.87 33.79
C LEU A 45 16.36 42.50 34.48
N VAL A 46 16.78 41.45 33.78
CA VAL A 46 16.89 40.08 34.32
C VAL A 46 17.88 40.03 35.50
N VAL A 47 19.01 40.75 35.41
CA VAL A 47 20.02 40.81 36.48
C VAL A 47 19.49 41.58 37.70
N ILE A 48 18.77 42.69 37.49
CA ILE A 48 18.18 43.48 38.58
C ILE A 48 17.09 42.71 39.34
N THR A 49 16.34 41.84 38.65
CA THR A 49 15.24 41.05 39.23
C THR A 49 15.66 39.64 39.69
N PHE A 50 16.96 39.41 39.86
CA PHE A 50 17.53 38.16 40.37
C PHE A 50 17.23 38.06 41.88
N PRO A 51 16.24 37.25 42.32
CA PRO A 51 16.15 35.81 42.02
C PRO A 51 14.86 35.34 41.30
N PHE A 52 13.85 36.20 41.15
CA PHE A 52 12.56 35.82 40.55
C PHE A 52 12.69 35.48 39.05
N SER A 53 13.58 36.17 38.35
CA SER A 53 13.78 35.99 36.91
C SER A 53 14.34 34.61 36.53
N ILE A 54 15.12 33.97 37.42
CA ILE A 54 15.74 32.67 37.12
C ILE A 54 14.70 31.57 36.95
N TRP A 55 13.60 31.64 37.70
CA TRP A 55 12.51 30.66 37.61
C TRP A 55 11.67 30.86 36.36
N ALA A 56 11.56 32.10 35.86
CA ALA A 56 10.91 32.42 34.60
C ALA A 56 11.76 32.07 33.36
N CYS A 57 13.08 32.17 33.47
CA CYS A 57 14.01 31.93 32.36
C CYS A 57 14.22 30.44 32.04
N ILE A 58 14.09 29.57 33.04
CA ILE A 58 14.33 28.14 32.91
C ILE A 58 13.05 27.44 32.45
N LYS A 59 13.03 26.96 31.20
CA LYS A 59 11.96 26.10 30.68
C LYS A 59 12.50 24.74 30.27
N VAL A 60 11.80 23.70 30.72
CA VAL A 60 12.08 22.31 30.33
C VAL A 60 11.27 21.98 29.07
N VAL A 61 11.96 21.44 28.06
CA VAL A 61 11.33 20.89 26.85
C VAL A 61 11.48 19.37 26.88
N ARG A 62 10.39 18.67 26.59
CA ARG A 62 10.33 17.20 26.60
C ARG A 62 11.13 16.63 25.44
N GLU A 63 11.56 15.37 25.54
CA GLU A 63 12.43 14.73 24.54
C GLU A 63 11.82 14.64 23.14
N TYR A 64 10.49 14.49 23.07
CA TYR A 64 9.74 14.39 21.83
C TYR A 64 9.25 15.75 21.29
N GLU A 65 9.52 16.84 22.02
CA GLU A 65 9.19 18.20 21.62
C GLU A 65 10.45 18.94 21.18
N ARG A 66 10.32 19.82 20.20
CA ARG A 66 11.36 20.80 19.88
C ARG A 66 10.82 22.21 20.04
N ALA A 67 11.63 23.07 20.64
CA ALA A 67 11.31 24.49 20.76
C ALA A 67 12.01 25.28 19.65
N VAL A 68 11.21 25.99 18.87
CA VAL A 68 11.68 27.05 17.97
C VAL A 68 11.62 28.35 18.75
N VAL A 69 12.78 29.00 18.89
CA VAL A 69 12.89 30.27 19.62
C VAL A 69 13.07 31.39 18.61
N PHE A 70 12.19 32.38 18.69
CA PHE A 70 12.24 33.63 17.95
C PHE A 70 12.81 34.70 18.85
N ARG A 71 13.78 35.47 18.38
CA ARG A 71 14.29 36.66 19.08
C ARG A 71 14.00 37.88 18.23
N LEU A 72 13.23 38.81 18.78
CA LEU A 72 12.80 40.02 18.07
C LEU A 72 12.22 39.71 16.67
N GLY A 73 11.43 38.63 16.57
CA GLY A 73 10.82 38.19 15.31
C GLY A 73 11.74 37.43 14.34
N ARG A 74 13.05 37.35 14.61
CA ARG A 74 13.98 36.55 13.79
C ARG A 74 14.16 35.15 14.38
N ILE A 75 14.22 34.15 13.50
CA ILE A 75 14.53 32.77 13.89
C ILE A 75 16.01 32.73 14.28
N LEU A 76 16.31 32.19 15.46
CA LEU A 76 17.71 32.00 15.84
C LEU A 76 18.40 31.06 14.81
N PRO A 77 19.55 31.45 14.24
CA PRO A 77 20.24 30.65 13.23
C PRO A 77 20.86 29.37 13.81
N LYS A 78 20.92 29.25 15.15
CA LYS A 78 21.18 27.97 15.81
C LYS A 78 19.97 27.06 15.59
N LYS A 79 20.19 25.95 14.88
CA LYS A 79 19.26 24.82 14.69
C LYS A 79 18.33 24.65 15.90
N SER A 80 17.07 24.22 15.67
CA SER A 80 16.07 23.92 16.71
C SER A 80 16.72 23.40 17.98
N LYS A 81 16.52 24.09 19.11
CA LYS A 81 17.17 23.71 20.36
C LYS A 81 16.69 22.30 20.76
N GLY A 82 17.66 21.43 21.01
CA GLY A 82 17.43 20.05 21.41
C GLY A 82 16.72 19.94 22.76
N PRO A 83 16.29 18.73 23.13
CA PRO A 83 15.56 18.50 24.37
C PRO A 83 16.42 18.83 25.60
N GLY A 84 15.75 19.23 26.68
CA GLY A 84 16.42 19.62 27.93
C GLY A 84 16.08 21.03 28.40
N LEU A 85 17.00 21.59 29.20
CA LEU A 85 16.83 22.90 29.81
C LEU A 85 17.15 24.00 28.79
N ILE A 86 16.15 24.80 28.44
CA ILE A 86 16.33 25.93 27.54
C ILE A 86 16.17 27.21 28.36
N LEU A 87 17.24 28.03 28.36
CA LEU A 87 17.18 29.38 28.86
C LEU A 87 16.57 30.31 27.80
N ILE A 88 15.49 30.99 28.17
CA ILE A 88 14.72 31.91 27.33
C ILE A 88 14.70 33.24 28.05
N LEU A 89 15.05 34.33 27.36
CA LEU A 89 14.94 35.67 27.95
C LEU A 89 13.46 36.10 27.98
N PRO A 90 12.87 36.34 29.16
CA PRO A 90 11.55 36.96 29.25
C PRO A 90 11.63 38.34 28.57
N CYS A 91 10.62 38.71 27.79
CA CYS A 91 10.48 39.94 27.00
C CYS A 91 11.05 39.94 25.55
N THR A 92 12.19 39.33 25.25
CA THR A 92 12.75 39.38 23.87
C THR A 92 12.57 38.09 23.07
N ASP A 93 12.47 36.96 23.77
CA ASP A 93 12.46 35.64 23.16
C ASP A 93 11.04 35.03 23.25
N THR A 94 10.44 34.70 22.11
CA THR A 94 9.19 33.94 22.01
C THR A 94 9.53 32.50 21.65
N PHE A 95 8.86 31.52 22.27
CA PHE A 95 9.10 30.10 21.97
C PHE A 95 7.81 29.42 21.50
N ILE A 96 7.93 28.58 20.49
CA ILE A 96 6.85 27.71 20.00
C ILE A 96 7.34 26.26 20.14
N ARG A 97 6.52 25.41 20.76
CA ARG A 97 6.81 23.98 20.92
C ARG A 97 6.14 23.22 19.80
N VAL A 98 6.89 22.33 19.16
CA VAL A 98 6.41 21.48 18.07
C VAL A 98 6.66 20.03 18.46
N ASP A 99 5.62 19.20 18.36
CA ASP A 99 5.72 17.77 18.57
C ASP A 99 6.30 17.10 17.31
N LEU A 100 7.26 16.19 17.49
CA LEU A 100 7.90 15.44 16.41
C LEU A 100 7.31 14.05 16.21
N ARG A 101 6.35 13.64 17.04
CA ARG A 101 5.71 12.33 16.95
C ARG A 101 4.94 12.18 15.64
N THR A 102 4.73 10.93 15.25
CA THR A 102 3.86 10.62 14.12
C THR A 102 2.42 10.95 14.49
N VAL A 103 1.80 11.81 13.69
CA VAL A 103 0.40 12.20 13.80
C VAL A 103 -0.37 11.60 12.63
N THR A 104 -1.61 11.20 12.90
CA THR A 104 -2.55 10.69 11.91
C THR A 104 -3.48 11.80 11.44
N CYS A 105 -3.60 11.96 10.13
CA CYS A 105 -4.57 12.84 9.51
C CYS A 105 -5.58 11.98 8.75
N THR A 106 -6.82 11.98 9.22
CA THR A 106 -7.93 11.23 8.63
C THR A 106 -8.64 12.10 7.61
N ILE A 107 -8.70 11.64 6.37
CA ILE A 107 -9.41 12.32 5.28
C ILE A 107 -10.87 11.84 5.32
N PRO A 108 -11.87 12.74 5.38
CA PRO A 108 -13.27 12.34 5.37
C PRO A 108 -13.63 11.69 4.03
N PRO A 109 -14.68 10.87 3.98
CA PRO A 109 -15.14 10.25 2.73
C PRO A 109 -15.40 11.31 1.66
N GLN A 110 -14.77 11.14 0.50
CA GLN A 110 -14.96 12.01 -0.66
C GLN A 110 -15.63 11.27 -1.80
N GLU A 111 -16.65 11.90 -2.39
CA GLU A 111 -17.24 11.42 -3.63
C GLU A 111 -16.36 11.82 -4.82
N ILE A 112 -15.89 10.82 -5.56
CA ILE A 112 -14.99 10.99 -6.70
C ILE A 112 -15.52 10.22 -7.91
N LEU A 113 -15.27 10.76 -9.09
CA LEU A 113 -15.49 10.07 -10.36
C LEU A 113 -14.17 9.44 -10.79
N THR A 114 -14.18 8.12 -10.95
CA THR A 114 -13.02 7.36 -11.47
C THR A 114 -12.89 7.52 -12.98
N LYS A 115 -11.79 7.03 -13.56
CA LYS A 115 -11.56 7.04 -15.01
C LYS A 115 -12.68 6.37 -15.80
N ASP A 116 -13.35 5.39 -15.22
CA ASP A 116 -14.43 4.62 -15.86
C ASP A 116 -15.81 5.26 -15.68
N ALA A 117 -15.85 6.54 -15.28
CA ALA A 117 -17.08 7.29 -14.99
C ALA A 117 -17.95 6.65 -13.89
N VAL A 118 -17.34 5.91 -12.96
CA VAL A 118 -18.01 5.37 -11.78
C VAL A 118 -17.84 6.32 -10.61
N THR A 119 -18.96 6.70 -9.97
CA THR A 119 -18.96 7.43 -8.70
C THR A 119 -18.60 6.49 -7.57
N THR A 120 -17.56 6.83 -6.80
CA THR A 120 -17.14 6.06 -5.62
C THR A 120 -16.86 7.01 -4.46
N GLN A 121 -17.11 6.54 -3.24
CA GLN A 121 -16.70 7.26 -2.04
C GLN A 121 -15.45 6.61 -1.46
N VAL A 122 -14.39 7.38 -1.30
CA VAL A 122 -13.11 6.89 -0.76
C VAL A 122 -12.71 7.70 0.45
N ASP A 123 -12.32 7.02 1.52
CA ASP A 123 -11.67 7.61 2.69
C ASP A 123 -10.24 7.04 2.88
N GLY A 124 -9.44 7.75 3.67
CA GLY A 124 -8.04 7.39 3.85
C GLY A 124 -7.39 8.08 5.04
N VAL A 125 -6.22 7.58 5.42
CA VAL A 125 -5.44 8.10 6.55
C VAL A 125 -4.00 8.33 6.10
N VAL A 126 -3.46 9.50 6.43
CA VAL A 126 -2.06 9.85 6.20
C VAL A 126 -1.33 9.88 7.54
N TYR A 127 -0.23 9.14 7.63
CA TYR A 127 0.66 9.16 8.77
C TYR A 127 1.88 10.00 8.40
N TYR A 128 2.11 11.07 9.14
CA TYR A 128 3.28 11.92 8.93
C TYR A 128 3.89 12.33 10.27
N ARG A 129 5.13 12.79 10.21
CA ARG A 129 5.84 13.36 11.37
C ARG A 129 6.57 14.61 10.94
N ILE A 130 6.70 15.57 11.85
CA ILE A 130 7.51 16.76 11.60
C ILE A 130 8.99 16.36 11.78
N HIS A 131 9.79 16.56 10.73
CA HIS A 131 11.24 16.33 10.77
C HIS A 131 12.00 17.61 11.14
N SER A 132 11.58 18.76 10.59
CA SER A 132 12.18 20.07 10.85
C SER A 132 11.15 21.01 11.47
N ALA A 133 11.25 21.24 12.79
CA ALA A 133 10.38 22.17 13.50
C ALA A 133 10.54 23.62 13.02
N VAL A 134 11.74 24.01 12.54
CA VAL A 134 11.99 25.37 12.04
C VAL A 134 11.19 25.62 10.76
N SER A 135 11.30 24.70 9.79
CA SER A 135 10.58 24.81 8.51
C SER A 135 9.07 24.75 8.71
N ALA A 136 8.60 23.89 9.62
CA ALA A 136 7.18 23.74 9.94
C ALA A 136 6.54 25.03 10.46
N VAL A 137 7.25 25.79 11.30
CA VAL A 137 6.73 27.05 11.86
C VAL A 137 6.98 28.25 10.94
N ALA A 138 8.06 28.23 10.15
CA ALA A 138 8.43 29.35 9.29
C ALA A 138 7.62 29.39 7.99
N ASN A 139 7.33 28.22 7.39
CA ASN A 139 6.83 28.16 6.02
C ASN A 139 5.29 28.03 5.95
N VAL A 140 4.63 27.63 7.05
CA VAL A 140 3.17 27.41 7.07
C VAL A 140 2.58 27.87 8.41
N THR A 141 1.43 28.55 8.36
CA THR A 141 0.70 29.01 9.56
C THR A 141 0.15 27.84 10.39
N ASP A 142 -0.54 26.91 9.74
CA ASP A 142 -1.05 25.66 10.33
C ASP A 142 -0.67 24.46 9.45
N VAL A 143 0.32 23.72 9.95
CA VAL A 143 0.90 22.54 9.30
C VAL A 143 -0.13 21.43 9.13
N HIS A 144 -1.00 21.24 10.13
CA HIS A 144 -1.96 20.14 10.14
C HIS A 144 -3.09 20.41 9.15
N ALA A 145 -3.64 21.63 9.14
CA ALA A 145 -4.68 22.03 8.20
C ALA A 145 -4.19 22.04 6.75
N ALA A 146 -2.99 22.57 6.49
CA ALA A 146 -2.42 22.61 5.14
C ALA A 146 -2.17 21.19 4.59
N THR A 147 -1.62 20.29 5.42
CA THR A 147 -1.39 18.89 5.04
C THR A 147 -2.71 18.16 4.76
N PHE A 148 -3.74 18.42 5.56
CA PHE A 148 -5.07 17.83 5.34
C PHE A 148 -5.67 18.24 3.98
N LEU A 149 -5.64 19.53 3.65
CA LEU A 149 -6.17 20.04 2.38
C LEU A 149 -5.37 19.49 1.19
N LEU A 150 -4.05 19.45 1.31
CA LEU A 150 -3.19 18.89 0.28
C LEU A 150 -3.47 17.40 0.07
N ALA A 151 -3.55 16.62 1.15
CA ALA A 151 -3.88 15.20 1.10
C ALA A 151 -5.25 14.95 0.46
N GLN A 152 -6.27 15.74 0.80
CA GLN A 152 -7.59 15.66 0.19
C GLN A 152 -7.54 15.90 -1.32
N THR A 153 -6.79 16.92 -1.76
CA THR A 153 -6.71 17.28 -3.18
C THR A 153 -5.89 16.25 -3.97
N THR A 154 -4.77 15.78 -3.42
CA THR A 154 -3.93 14.76 -4.04
C THR A 154 -4.66 13.42 -4.16
N LEU A 155 -5.37 13.01 -3.11
CA LEU A 155 -6.20 11.79 -3.13
C LEU A 155 -7.22 11.86 -4.27
N ARG A 156 -7.96 12.96 -4.38
CA ARG A 156 -8.93 13.17 -5.46
C ARG A 156 -8.30 13.11 -6.84
N ASN A 157 -7.18 13.80 -7.03
CA ASN A 157 -6.50 13.88 -8.33
C ASN A 157 -5.97 12.51 -8.78
N VAL A 158 -5.31 11.77 -7.89
CA VAL A 158 -4.75 10.45 -8.23
C VAL A 158 -5.86 9.44 -8.47
N LEU A 159 -6.85 9.36 -7.58
CA LEU A 159 -7.94 8.39 -7.72
C LEU A 159 -8.80 8.66 -8.97
N GLY A 160 -8.96 9.91 -9.39
CA GLY A 160 -9.65 10.26 -10.63
C GLY A 160 -8.95 9.76 -11.90
N THR A 161 -7.64 9.55 -11.86
CA THR A 161 -6.87 9.01 -13.00
C THR A 161 -6.86 7.47 -13.08
N LYS A 162 -7.32 6.80 -12.02
CA LYS A 162 -7.30 5.33 -11.90
C LYS A 162 -8.67 4.74 -12.23
N SER A 163 -8.67 3.51 -12.76
CA SER A 163 -9.89 2.74 -13.00
C SER A 163 -10.38 2.07 -11.71
N LEU A 164 -11.68 1.75 -11.62
CA LEU A 164 -12.26 1.13 -10.42
C LEU A 164 -11.59 -0.21 -10.09
N ALA A 165 -11.31 -1.02 -11.11
CA ALA A 165 -10.63 -2.30 -10.96
C ALA A 165 -9.21 -2.14 -10.39
N GLN A 166 -8.48 -1.10 -10.81
CA GLN A 166 -7.17 -0.77 -10.26
C GLN A 166 -7.25 -0.31 -8.81
N LEU A 167 -8.29 0.44 -8.44
CA LEU A 167 -8.49 0.88 -7.05
C LEU A 167 -8.73 -0.32 -6.11
N LEU A 168 -9.46 -1.34 -6.57
CA LEU A 168 -9.76 -2.53 -5.79
C LEU A 168 -8.59 -3.52 -5.71
N ALA A 169 -7.87 -3.74 -6.81
CA ALA A 169 -6.78 -4.71 -6.88
C ALA A 169 -5.41 -4.12 -6.45
N GLY A 170 -5.15 -2.85 -6.77
CA GLY A 170 -3.84 -2.20 -6.66
C GLY A 170 -3.77 -1.11 -5.59
N ARG A 171 -4.53 -1.22 -4.49
CA ARG A 171 -4.62 -0.18 -3.45
C ARG A 171 -3.26 0.21 -2.85
N GLU A 172 -2.36 -0.75 -2.70
CA GLU A 172 -1.03 -0.55 -2.11
C GLU A 172 -0.11 0.25 -3.05
N GLU A 173 -0.14 -0.05 -4.35
CA GLU A 173 0.63 0.68 -5.36
C GLU A 173 0.13 2.14 -5.48
N ILE A 174 -1.20 2.32 -5.46
CA ILE A 174 -1.80 3.67 -5.49
C ILE A 174 -1.44 4.45 -4.22
N ALA A 175 -1.51 3.81 -3.06
CA ALA A 175 -1.13 4.42 -1.78
C ALA A 175 0.34 4.85 -1.77
N HIS A 176 1.25 4.03 -2.31
CA HIS A 176 2.65 4.40 -2.51
C HIS A 176 2.82 5.60 -3.44
N GLY A 177 2.11 5.63 -4.57
CA GLY A 177 2.16 6.78 -5.48
C GLY A 177 1.65 8.08 -4.83
N ILE A 178 0.60 8.01 -4.01
CA ILE A 178 0.09 9.16 -3.25
C ILE A 178 1.09 9.59 -2.18
N GLN A 179 1.74 8.64 -1.51
CA GLN A 179 2.78 8.91 -0.52
C GLN A 179 3.94 9.70 -1.14
N ASP A 180 4.44 9.29 -2.30
CA ASP A 180 5.58 9.96 -2.96
C ASP A 180 5.25 11.40 -3.37
N ILE A 181 4.03 11.63 -3.89
CA ILE A 181 3.56 12.96 -4.26
C ILE A 181 3.42 13.85 -3.02
N LEU A 182 2.84 13.32 -1.93
CA LEU A 182 2.68 14.06 -0.68
C LEU A 182 4.02 14.34 0.00
N ASP A 183 4.94 13.39 0.01
CA ASP A 183 6.25 13.55 0.63
C ASP A 183 7.06 14.65 -0.07
N SER A 184 7.09 14.65 -1.41
CA SER A 184 7.74 15.68 -2.21
C SER A 184 7.14 17.08 -1.97
N ALA A 185 5.82 17.19 -1.94
CA ALA A 185 5.14 18.48 -1.74
C ALA A 185 5.23 19.02 -0.29
N THR A 186 5.38 18.14 0.70
CA THR A 186 5.42 18.52 2.13
C THR A 186 6.85 18.66 2.69
N GLU A 187 7.88 18.31 1.91
CA GLU A 187 9.30 18.46 2.29
C GLU A 187 9.64 19.92 2.60
N GLN A 188 9.13 20.87 1.79
CA GLN A 188 9.29 22.31 2.02
C GLN A 188 8.71 22.77 3.37
N TRP A 189 7.72 22.08 3.92
CA TRP A 189 7.13 22.38 5.23
C TRP A 189 7.87 21.67 6.37
N GLY A 190 8.91 20.88 6.08
CA GLY A 190 9.65 20.12 7.09
C GLY A 190 8.89 18.91 7.62
N ILE A 191 7.91 18.41 6.87
CA ILE A 191 7.13 17.21 7.20
C ILE A 191 7.71 16.03 6.43
N LYS A 192 7.70 14.85 7.05
CA LYS A 192 7.99 13.58 6.40
C LYS A 192 6.75 12.71 6.45
N VAL A 193 6.27 12.27 5.29
CA VAL A 193 5.14 11.33 5.20
C VAL A 193 5.68 9.92 5.41
N ALA A 194 5.15 9.22 6.41
CA ALA A 194 5.58 7.87 6.76
C ALA A 194 4.86 6.82 5.91
N ARG A 195 3.55 6.97 5.74
CA ARG A 195 2.69 6.09 4.95
C ARG A 195 1.33 6.72 4.70
N VAL A 196 0.69 6.28 3.62
CA VAL A 196 -0.70 6.58 3.28
C VAL A 196 -1.44 5.25 3.25
N GLU A 197 -2.63 5.19 3.85
CA GLU A 197 -3.49 4.02 3.84
C GLU A 197 -4.87 4.41 3.32
N ILE A 198 -5.35 3.70 2.29
CA ILE A 198 -6.73 3.82 1.80
C ILE A 198 -7.59 2.93 2.70
N LYS A 199 -8.61 3.51 3.33
CA LYS A 199 -9.38 2.82 4.37
C LYS A 199 -10.52 2.00 3.76
N ASP A 200 -11.53 2.67 3.21
CA ASP A 200 -12.68 2.03 2.56
C ASP A 200 -12.98 2.67 1.19
N ILE A 201 -13.42 1.83 0.26
CA ILE A 201 -13.94 2.25 -1.06
C ILE A 201 -15.40 1.80 -1.13
N ARG A 202 -16.33 2.75 -1.10
CA ARG A 202 -17.77 2.48 -1.19
C ARG A 202 -18.26 2.73 -2.61
N ILE A 203 -18.85 1.70 -3.19
CA ILE A 203 -19.43 1.71 -4.53
C ILE A 203 -20.96 1.79 -4.39
N PRO A 204 -21.68 2.53 -5.25
CA PRO A 204 -23.14 2.54 -5.26
C PRO A 204 -23.73 1.12 -5.38
N VAL A 205 -24.74 0.83 -4.56
CA VAL A 205 -25.36 -0.52 -4.45
C VAL A 205 -25.92 -1.02 -5.80
N ALA A 206 -26.36 -0.10 -6.66
CA ALA A 206 -26.86 -0.42 -7.99
C ALA A 206 -25.79 -1.12 -8.86
N MET A 207 -24.54 -0.65 -8.79
CA MET A 207 -23.42 -1.23 -9.56
C MET A 207 -22.82 -2.46 -8.87
N GLN A 208 -22.85 -2.52 -7.54
CA GLN A 208 -22.29 -3.65 -6.81
C GLN A 208 -22.96 -4.98 -7.22
N ARG A 209 -24.26 -4.96 -7.53
CA ARG A 209 -25.00 -6.15 -8.01
C ARG A 209 -24.61 -6.54 -9.43
N THR A 210 -24.49 -5.58 -10.34
CA THR A 210 -24.11 -5.86 -11.73
C THR A 210 -22.67 -6.34 -11.82
N MET A 211 -21.78 -5.73 -11.04
CA MET A 211 -20.38 -6.13 -10.97
C MET A 211 -20.20 -7.47 -10.26
N ALA A 212 -21.00 -7.78 -9.23
CA ALA A 212 -21.00 -9.12 -8.64
C ALA A 212 -21.47 -10.19 -9.64
N ALA A 213 -22.52 -9.91 -10.42
CA ALA A 213 -22.99 -10.82 -11.47
C ALA A 213 -21.96 -11.00 -12.60
N GLU A 214 -21.27 -9.92 -12.99
CA GLU A 214 -20.19 -9.97 -13.97
C GLU A 214 -18.93 -10.65 -13.42
N ALA A 215 -18.59 -10.43 -12.16
CA ALA A 215 -17.49 -11.12 -11.47
C ALA A 215 -17.77 -12.62 -11.33
N GLU A 216 -19.02 -13.01 -11.06
CA GLU A 216 -19.47 -14.40 -11.01
C GLU A 216 -19.43 -15.02 -12.42
N ALA A 217 -19.86 -14.29 -13.45
CA ALA A 217 -19.75 -14.73 -14.83
C ALA A 217 -18.28 -14.88 -15.27
N THR A 218 -17.40 -13.92 -14.96
CA THR A 218 -15.96 -13.96 -15.30
C THR A 218 -15.17 -14.98 -14.48
N THR A 219 -15.53 -15.22 -13.23
CA THR A 219 -15.00 -16.35 -12.44
C THR A 219 -15.47 -17.69 -13.03
N SER A 220 -16.73 -17.75 -13.49
CA SER A 220 -17.25 -18.91 -14.24
C SER A 220 -16.57 -19.07 -15.60
N HIS A 221 -16.08 -17.97 -16.21
CA HIS A 221 -15.14 -17.96 -17.33
C HIS A 221 -13.71 -18.32 -16.91
N THR A 222 -13.57 -19.35 -16.08
CA THR A 222 -12.39 -20.20 -16.11
C THR A 222 -12.36 -21.02 -17.41
N PHE A 223 -12.43 -20.34 -18.55
CA PHE A 223 -12.29 -20.90 -19.90
C PHE A 223 -10.97 -21.69 -20.03
N VAL A 224 -9.95 -21.29 -19.26
CA VAL A 224 -8.69 -22.02 -19.11
C VAL A 224 -8.89 -23.40 -18.46
N LEU A 225 -9.79 -23.59 -17.49
CA LEU A 225 -10.08 -24.92 -16.92
C LEU A 225 -10.79 -25.82 -17.93
N GLY A 226 -11.69 -25.26 -18.75
CA GLY A 226 -12.34 -26.02 -19.83
C GLY A 226 -11.35 -26.48 -20.90
N VAL A 227 -10.48 -25.57 -21.36
CA VAL A 227 -9.43 -25.89 -22.35
C VAL A 227 -8.39 -26.85 -21.75
N VAL A 228 -7.98 -26.66 -20.49
CA VAL A 228 -7.03 -27.56 -19.80
C VAL A 228 -7.66 -28.94 -19.55
N ALA A 229 -8.94 -29.01 -19.21
CA ALA A 229 -9.65 -30.28 -19.08
C ALA A 229 -9.77 -31.00 -20.44
N ALA A 230 -10.15 -30.29 -21.49
CA ALA A 230 -10.26 -30.85 -22.84
C ALA A 230 -8.89 -31.30 -23.41
N GLU A 231 -7.83 -30.51 -23.18
CA GLU A 231 -6.46 -30.86 -23.58
C GLU A 231 -5.92 -32.03 -22.74
N GLY A 232 -6.24 -32.07 -21.44
CA GLY A 232 -5.94 -33.18 -20.55
C GLY A 232 -6.62 -34.48 -21.00
N GLU A 233 -7.89 -34.41 -21.38
CA GLU A 233 -8.66 -35.55 -21.89
C GLU A 233 -8.15 -36.04 -23.25
N ARG A 234 -7.74 -35.12 -24.13
CA ARG A 234 -7.09 -35.44 -25.42
C ARG A 234 -5.75 -36.15 -25.22
N ASN A 235 -4.92 -35.69 -24.28
CA ASN A 235 -3.64 -36.31 -23.98
C ASN A 235 -3.80 -37.67 -23.29
N ALA A 236 -4.72 -37.80 -22.34
CA ALA A 236 -5.08 -39.08 -21.72
C ALA A 236 -5.56 -40.09 -22.79
N SER A 237 -6.41 -39.66 -23.71
CA SER A 237 -6.91 -40.51 -24.81
C SER A 237 -5.80 -41.00 -25.73
N LYS A 238 -4.81 -40.15 -26.07
CA LYS A 238 -3.65 -40.56 -26.88
C LYS A 238 -2.79 -41.59 -26.16
N ALA A 239 -2.51 -41.38 -24.87
CA ALA A 239 -1.75 -42.31 -24.06
C ALA A 239 -2.46 -43.66 -23.93
N LEU A 240 -3.78 -43.66 -23.69
CA LEU A 240 -4.61 -44.87 -23.66
C LEU A 240 -4.61 -45.60 -25.00
N LYS A 241 -4.68 -44.86 -26.12
CA LYS A 241 -4.60 -45.44 -27.47
C LYS A 241 -3.25 -46.14 -27.72
N GLN A 242 -2.14 -45.52 -27.33
CA GLN A 242 -0.81 -46.14 -27.44
C GLN A 242 -0.69 -47.38 -26.56
N ALA A 243 -1.14 -47.30 -25.31
CA ALA A 243 -1.15 -48.45 -24.40
C ALA A 243 -2.01 -49.60 -24.95
N SER A 244 -3.16 -49.30 -25.56
CA SER A 244 -4.02 -50.29 -26.20
C SER A 244 -3.34 -50.99 -27.38
N MET A 245 -2.62 -50.26 -28.24
CA MET A 245 -1.85 -50.85 -29.34
C MET A 245 -0.78 -51.82 -28.83
N VAL A 246 -0.01 -51.42 -27.81
CA VAL A 246 1.03 -52.28 -27.20
C VAL A 246 0.44 -53.52 -26.53
N LEU A 247 -0.74 -53.39 -25.92
CA LEU A 247 -1.47 -54.52 -25.34
C LEU A 247 -2.07 -55.45 -26.41
N ALA A 248 -2.47 -54.91 -27.57
CA ALA A 248 -2.99 -55.70 -28.69
C ALA A 248 -1.88 -56.55 -29.34
N ASP A 249 -0.67 -56.00 -29.45
CA ASP A 249 0.50 -56.72 -29.96
C ASP A 249 0.96 -57.86 -29.03
N SER A 250 0.64 -57.78 -27.73
CA SER A 250 1.05 -58.76 -26.73
C SER A 250 -0.13 -59.40 -26.00
N THR A 251 -0.56 -60.59 -26.47
CA THR A 251 -1.71 -61.32 -25.90
C THR A 251 -1.52 -61.69 -24.42
N ALA A 252 -0.27 -61.90 -23.98
CA ALA A 252 0.07 -62.13 -22.57
C ALA A 252 -0.08 -60.86 -21.70
N GLY A 253 0.11 -59.67 -22.27
CA GLY A 253 -0.02 -58.39 -21.56
C GLY A 253 -1.48 -58.09 -21.17
N LEU A 254 -2.42 -58.42 -22.05
CA LEU A 254 -3.86 -58.36 -21.76
C LEU A 254 -4.26 -59.27 -20.59
N GLN A 255 -3.71 -60.49 -20.53
CA GLN A 255 -3.98 -61.43 -19.44
C GLN A 255 -3.40 -60.94 -18.10
N LEU A 256 -2.19 -60.38 -18.10
CA LEU A 256 -1.60 -59.80 -16.88
C LEU A 256 -2.38 -58.57 -16.39
N ARG A 257 -2.79 -57.68 -17.31
CA ARG A 257 -3.66 -56.55 -16.96
C ARG A 257 -4.98 -57.05 -16.39
N TYR A 258 -5.60 -58.07 -16.97
CA TYR A 258 -6.82 -58.69 -16.45
C TYR A 258 -6.64 -59.24 -15.03
N LEU A 259 -5.55 -59.97 -14.76
CA LEU A 259 -5.22 -60.45 -13.42
C LEU A 259 -4.97 -59.30 -12.44
N GLN A 260 -4.28 -58.23 -12.85
CA GLN A 260 -4.06 -57.05 -12.02
C GLN A 260 -5.39 -56.35 -11.68
N THR A 261 -6.26 -56.15 -12.66
CA THR A 261 -7.59 -55.56 -12.44
C THR A 261 -8.44 -56.43 -11.51
N LEU A 262 -8.32 -57.77 -11.61
CA LEU A 262 -8.96 -58.68 -10.66
C LEU A 262 -8.40 -58.54 -9.25
N THR A 263 -7.08 -58.37 -9.09
CA THR A 263 -6.47 -58.14 -7.76
C THR A 263 -6.86 -56.80 -7.15
N THR A 264 -6.96 -55.73 -7.95
CA THR A 264 -7.41 -54.42 -7.46
C THR A 264 -8.90 -54.41 -7.13
N LEU A 265 -9.74 -55.04 -7.95
CA LEU A 265 -11.17 -55.19 -7.66
C LEU A 265 -11.43 -56.07 -6.44
N ALA A 266 -10.64 -57.14 -6.24
CA ALA A 266 -10.69 -57.97 -5.04
C ALA A 266 -10.22 -57.23 -3.78
N ALA A 267 -9.37 -56.20 -3.93
CA ALA A 267 -8.92 -55.36 -2.83
C ALA A 267 -9.93 -54.27 -2.45
N GLU A 268 -10.69 -53.71 -3.41
CA GLU A 268 -11.61 -52.59 -3.16
C GLU A 268 -13.06 -52.99 -2.80
N ASN A 269 -13.57 -54.18 -3.16
CA ASN A 269 -14.94 -54.58 -2.80
C ASN A 269 -15.09 -56.08 -2.45
N ASN A 270 -15.58 -56.32 -1.22
CA ASN A 270 -15.93 -57.62 -0.70
C ASN A 270 -17.40 -57.96 -1.08
N SER A 271 -17.62 -58.94 -1.97
CA SER A 271 -18.78 -59.88 -2.04
C SER A 271 -19.45 -60.12 -3.40
N THR A 272 -19.17 -59.40 -4.49
CA THR A 272 -19.73 -59.77 -5.82
C THR A 272 -18.71 -59.63 -6.95
N ILE A 273 -18.03 -60.73 -7.27
CA ILE A 273 -17.11 -60.83 -8.40
C ILE A 273 -17.93 -61.18 -9.65
N VAL A 274 -18.31 -60.17 -10.44
CA VAL A 274 -18.87 -60.39 -11.78
C VAL A 274 -17.71 -60.74 -12.70
N PHE A 275 -17.72 -61.95 -13.27
CA PHE A 275 -16.66 -62.46 -14.14
C PHE A 275 -17.03 -62.20 -15.61
N PRO A 276 -16.50 -61.14 -16.27
CA PRO A 276 -16.72 -60.94 -17.69
C PRO A 276 -15.88 -61.94 -18.46
N LEU A 277 -16.51 -63.01 -18.96
CA LEU A 277 -15.84 -63.96 -19.84
C LEU A 277 -15.72 -63.36 -21.26
N PRO A 278 -14.55 -63.46 -21.90
CA PRO A 278 -14.38 -63.01 -23.27
C PRO A 278 -15.30 -63.79 -24.21
N VAL A 279 -16.02 -63.09 -25.09
CA VAL A 279 -17.02 -63.64 -26.02
C VAL A 279 -16.51 -64.79 -26.89
N ASN A 280 -15.20 -64.86 -27.13
CA ASN A 280 -14.55 -65.97 -27.86
C ASN A 280 -14.65 -67.32 -27.12
N MET A 281 -14.77 -67.34 -25.78
CA MET A 281 -15.03 -68.56 -25.03
C MET A 281 -16.51 -68.94 -25.01
N LEU A 282 -17.44 -67.97 -25.10
CA LEU A 282 -18.87 -68.26 -25.19
C LEU A 282 -19.25 -68.94 -26.50
N GLN A 283 -18.60 -68.62 -27.62
CA GLN A 283 -18.90 -69.24 -28.91
C GLN A 283 -18.56 -70.74 -28.96
N ASN A 284 -17.54 -71.20 -28.22
CA ASN A 284 -17.23 -72.63 -28.07
C ASN A 284 -18.07 -73.34 -27.01
N LEU A 285 -18.86 -72.60 -26.21
CA LEU A 285 -19.71 -73.13 -25.14
C LEU A 285 -21.20 -73.22 -25.53
N GLY A 286 -21.54 -72.99 -26.80
CA GLY A 286 -22.92 -73.07 -27.32
C GLY A 286 -23.55 -74.47 -27.34
N THR A 287 -22.95 -75.48 -26.71
CA THR A 287 -23.47 -76.86 -26.71
C THR A 287 -23.59 -77.55 -25.35
N LYS A 288 -23.26 -76.93 -24.20
CA LYS A 288 -23.58 -77.55 -22.89
C LYS A 288 -24.04 -76.54 -21.85
N GLN A 289 -25.27 -76.74 -21.42
CA GLN A 289 -25.97 -76.01 -20.37
C GLN A 289 -25.23 -76.15 -19.03
N PHE A 290 -24.61 -75.07 -18.55
CA PHE A 290 -23.99 -75.00 -17.23
C PHE A 290 -24.89 -74.25 -16.25
N HIS A 291 -25.21 -74.93 -15.16
CA HIS A 291 -25.97 -74.39 -14.03
C HIS A 291 -25.01 -73.58 -13.14
N LEU A 292 -25.01 -72.26 -13.28
CA LEU A 292 -24.23 -71.36 -12.44
C LEU A 292 -24.96 -71.13 -11.11
N ARG A 293 -24.48 -71.79 -10.05
CA ARG A 293 -24.94 -71.57 -8.68
C ARG A 293 -24.12 -70.42 -8.08
N PHE A 294 -24.73 -69.24 -7.99
CA PHE A 294 -24.21 -68.11 -7.23
C PHE A 294 -24.06 -68.52 -5.77
N ILE A 295 -22.83 -68.47 -5.25
CA ILE A 295 -22.56 -68.55 -3.81
C ILE A 295 -22.30 -67.11 -3.37
N SER A 296 -23.31 -66.49 -2.76
CA SER A 296 -23.17 -65.22 -2.05
C SER A 296 -22.75 -65.49 -0.60
N ARG A 297 -21.71 -64.79 -0.13
CA ARG A 297 -21.51 -64.45 1.28
C ARG A 297 -21.07 -63.01 1.37
#